data_AF-A0A933AMI3-F1
#
_entry.id   AF-A0A933AMI3-F1
#
_cell.length_a   1.000
_cell.length_b   1.000
_cell.length_c   1.000
_cell.angle_alpha   90.00
_cell.angle_beta   90.00
_cell.angle_gamma   90.00
#
_symmetry.space_group_name_H-M   'P 1'
#
loop_
_entity.id
_entity.type
_entity.pdbx_description
1 polymer ?
#
loop_
_entity_poly.entity_id
_entity_poly.type
_entity_poly.pdbx_seq_one_letter_code
_entity_poly.pdbx_strand_id
1 'polypeptide(L)' 'MRLVARLGGYLGRAKDPPPGHQVMWHGYATLQLLCEGFALHEAECDASDQ' A
#
# COMPACT_ATOMS: atom_id res chain seq x y z
N MET A 1 -9.13 4.25 4.97
CA MET A 1 -9.21 2.84 4.54
C MET A 1 -9.43 2.61 3.03
N ARG A 2 -10.02 3.54 2.25
CA ARG A 2 -10.27 3.30 0.80
C ARG A 2 -9.00 3.07 -0.04
N LEU A 3 -7.90 3.75 0.28
CA LEU A 3 -6.64 3.61 -0.46
C LEU A 3 -6.02 2.23 -0.26
N VAL A 4 -5.95 1.77 1.00
CA VAL A 4 -5.51 0.40 1.33
C VAL A 4 -6.39 -0.62 0.61
N ALA A 5 -7.72 -0.47 0.66
CA ALA A 5 -8.61 -1.36 -0.07
C ALA A 5 -8.32 -1.38 -1.58
N ARG A 6 -8.04 -0.22 -2.20
CA ARG A 6 -7.67 -0.13 -3.62
C ARG A 6 -6.36 -0.83 -3.94
N LEU A 7 -5.35 -0.70 -3.09
CA LEU A 7 -4.10 -1.46 -3.21
C LEU A 7 -4.37 -2.97 -3.13
N GLY A 8 -5.36 -3.38 -2.33
CA GLY A 8 -5.81 -4.77 -2.22
C GLY A 8 -6.76 -5.24 -3.34
N GLY A 9 -6.96 -4.45 -4.40
CA GLY A 9 -7.81 -4.82 -5.54
C GLY A 9 -9.27 -4.37 -5.46
N TYR A 10 -9.64 -3.54 -4.48
CA TYR A 10 -10.99 -2.99 -4.39
C TYR A 10 -11.26 -1.93 -5.47
N LEU A 11 -12.19 -2.22 -6.38
CA LEU A 11 -12.54 -1.33 -7.49
C LEU A 11 -13.37 -0.13 -7.04
N GLY A 12 -14.26 -0.32 -6.05
CA GLY A 12 -15.09 0.75 -5.49
C GLY A 12 -16.18 1.24 -6.43
N ARG A 13 -16.84 0.33 -7.17
CA ARG A 13 -18.01 0.65 -7.99
C ARG A 13 -19.21 0.98 -7.09
N ALA A 14 -20.19 1.69 -7.64
CA ALA A 14 -21.35 2.18 -6.90
C ALA A 14 -22.18 1.07 -6.20
N LYS A 15 -22.10 -0.18 -6.67
CA LYS A 15 -22.80 -1.34 -6.11
C LYS A 15 -21.88 -2.38 -5.46
N ASP A 16 -20.58 -2.11 -5.37
CA ASP A 16 -19.67 -3.05 -4.73
C ASP A 16 -19.94 -3.05 -3.22
N PRO A 17 -20.01 -4.24 -2.59
CA PRO A 17 -20.09 -4.33 -1.13
C PRO A 17 -18.82 -3.75 -0.50
N PRO A 18 -18.87 -3.31 0.78
CA PRO A 18 -17.69 -2.76 1.45
C PRO A 18 -16.52 -3.74 1.42
N PRO A 19 -15.27 -3.24 1.35
CA PRO A 19 -14.09 -4.09 1.21
C PRO A 19 -13.95 -5.05 2.39
N GLY A 20 -13.86 -6.34 2.08
CA GLY A 20 -13.71 -7.40 3.07
C GLY A 20 -12.30 -7.44 3.69
N HIS A 21 -12.16 -8.17 4.79
CA HIS A 21 -10.90 -8.29 5.53
C HIS A 21 -9.74 -8.81 4.67
N GLN A 22 -9.99 -9.73 3.73
CA GLN A 22 -8.95 -10.24 2.82
C GLN A 22 -8.41 -9.13 1.91
N VAL A 23 -9.29 -8.34 1.31
CA VAL A 23 -8.92 -7.19 0.45
C VAL A 23 -8.12 -6.16 1.27
N MET A 24 -8.53 -5.91 2.51
CA MET A 24 -7.78 -5.04 3.41
C MET A 24 -6.37 -5.59 3.70
N TRP A 25 -6.23 -6.90 3.86
CA TRP A 25 -4.93 -7.53 4.13
C TRP A 25 -3.97 -7.50 2.96
N HIS A 26 -4.45 -7.81 1.76
CA HIS A 26 -3.66 -7.65 0.55
C HIS A 26 -3.20 -6.20 0.39
N GLY A 27 -4.11 -5.24 0.60
CA GLY A 27 -3.79 -3.82 0.52
C GLY A 27 -2.75 -3.36 1.52
N TYR A 28 -2.80 -3.88 2.75
CA TYR A 28 -1.82 -3.58 3.78
C TYR A 28 -0.44 -4.15 3.44
N ALA A 29 -0.38 -5.41 2.99
CA ALA A 29 0.87 -6.03 2.57
C ALA A 29 1.54 -5.28 1.40
N THR A 30 0.74 -4.84 0.41
CA THR A 30 1.24 -4.00 -0.70
C THR A 30 1.74 -2.65 -0.19
N LEU A 31 1.01 -2.00 0.72
CA LEU A 31 1.45 -0.72 1.28
C LEU A 31 2.78 -0.88 2.03
N GLN A 32 2.91 -1.92 2.84
CA GLN A 32 4.12 -2.20 3.61
C GLN A 32 5.34 -2.35 2.68
N LEU A 33 5.21 -3.12 1.60
CA LEU A 33 6.28 -3.29 0.62
C LEU A 33 6.69 -1.96 -0.04
N LEU A 34 5.73 -1.10 -0.37
CA LEU A 34 6.02 0.21 -0.94
C LEU A 34 6.75 1.12 0.05
N CYS A 35 6.35 1.09 1.32
CA CYS A 35 7.01 1.84 2.40
C CYS A 35 8.45 1.35 2.61
N GLU A 36 8.68 0.04 2.60
CA GLU A 36 10.02 -0.55 2.72
C GLU A 36 10.91 -0.11 1.55
N GLY A 37 10.42 -0.19 0.31
CA GLY A 37 11.18 0.26 -0.87
C GLY A 37 11.50 1.76 -0.85
N PHE A 38 10.55 2.58 -0.39
CA PHE A 38 10.77 4.03 -0.25
C PHE A 38 11.82 4.34 0.82
N ALA A 39 11.72 3.69 1.99
CA ALA A 39 12.69 3.86 3.07
C ALA A 39 14.10 3.41 2.68
N LEU A 40 14.22 2.35 1.86
CA LEU A 40 15.51 1.91 1.31
C LEU A 40 16.13 2.97 0.39
N HIS A 41 15.33 3.56 -0.50
CA HIS A 41 15.81 4.64 -1.37
C HIS A 41 16.23 5.89 -0.58
N GLU A 42 15.46 6.29 0.44
CA GLU A 42 15.85 7.41 1.30
C GLU A 42 17.18 7.12 2.02
N ALA A 43 17.35 5.91 2.55
CA ALA A 43 18.61 5.52 3.20
C ALA A 43 19.83 5.55 2.25
N GLU A 44 19.65 5.21 0.97
CA GLU A 44 20.72 5.29 -0.04
C GLU A 44 21.05 6.75 -0.41
N CYS A 45 20.05 7.62 -0.48
CA CYS A 45 20.24 9.04 -0.77
C CYS A 45 20.96 9.76 0.37
N ASP A 46 20.57 9.49 1.62
CA ASP A 46 21.23 10.02 2.82
C ASP A 46 22.68 9.53 2.97
N ALA A 47 22.98 8.31 2.49
CA ALA A 47 24.33 7.77 2.48
C ALA A 47 25.23 8.35 1.37
N SER A 48 24.62 8.89 0.31
CA SER A 48 25.34 9.50 -0.82
C SER A 48 25.67 10.98 -0.59
N ASP A 49 24.96 11.63 0.34
CA ASP A 49 25.20 13.01 0.77
C ASP A 49 26.22 13.13 1.94
N GLN A 50 26.85 12.01 2.36
CA GLN A 50 27.93 11.94 3.36
C GLN A 50 29.33 11.81 2.78
#